data_AF-A0A2H0C490-F1
#
_entry.id   AF-A0A2H0C490-F1
#
_cell.length_a   1.000
_cell.length_b   1.000
_cell.length_c   1.000
_cell.angle_alpha   90.00
_cell.angle_beta   90.00
_cell.angle_gamma   90.00
#
_symmetry.space_group_name_H-M   'P 1'
#
loop_
_entity.id
_entity.type
_entity.pdbx_description
1 polymer ?
#
loop_
_entity_poly.entity_id
_entity_poly.type
_entity_poly.pdbx_seq_one_letter_code
_entity_poly.pdbx_strand_id
1 'polypeptide(L)'
;TIKNDQLVIEIAFKLLDSVLIVLKNKIAAESEIKSGYIFNSRYGKSIVMETGNGDTLKLAQKSGFSFTAIKDPRKGNIRIKTLPLAKYDLMPLYENIIKIDKKATWYLHVSRHMLLNGSSRNPNFIPSSLTSAQLIAIIKKV
;
A
#
# COMPACT_ATOMS: atom_id res chain seq x y z
N THR A 1 -42.81 4.84 18.72
CA THR A 1 -41.89 5.99 18.63
C THR A 1 -40.48 5.65 19.15
N ILE A 2 -40.33 4.99 20.31
CA ILE A 2 -39.03 4.63 20.94
C ILE A 2 -38.07 3.78 20.07
N LYS A 3 -38.56 2.89 19.20
CA LYS A 3 -37.70 2.07 18.32
C LYS A 3 -36.94 2.87 17.25
N ASN A 4 -37.41 4.07 16.90
CA ASN A 4 -36.76 4.91 15.88
C ASN A 4 -35.56 5.64 16.49
N ASP A 5 -35.72 6.21 17.68
CA ASP A 5 -34.68 7.01 18.34
C ASP A 5 -33.49 6.15 18.76
N GLN A 6 -33.74 4.96 19.32
CA GLN A 6 -32.67 4.01 19.67
C GLN A 6 -31.86 3.59 18.43
N LEU A 7 -32.54 3.31 17.31
CA LEU A 7 -31.89 2.95 16.05
C LEU A 7 -31.05 4.12 15.51
N VAL A 8 -31.58 5.35 15.57
CA VAL A 8 -30.85 6.57 15.18
C VAL A 8 -29.58 6.73 16.00
N ILE A 9 -29.67 6.56 17.32
CA ILE A 9 -28.52 6.64 18.23
C ILE A 9 -27.47 5.57 17.91
N GLU A 10 -27.88 4.30 17.72
CA GLU A 10 -26.97 3.21 17.38
C GLU A 10 -26.24 3.44 16.05
N ILE A 11 -26.95 3.94 15.03
CA ILE A 11 -26.34 4.30 13.76
C ILE A 11 -25.37 5.47 13.94
N ALA A 12 -25.78 6.51 14.69
CA ALA A 12 -24.94 7.67 14.96
C ALA A 12 -23.62 7.27 15.66
N PHE A 13 -23.68 6.42 16.68
CA PHE A 13 -22.47 5.93 17.36
C PHE A 13 -21.58 5.10 16.44
N LYS A 14 -22.13 4.20 15.61
CA LYS A 14 -21.34 3.45 14.62
C LYS A 14 -20.63 4.35 13.60
N LEU A 15 -21.27 5.44 13.19
CA LEU A 15 -20.66 6.44 12.31
C LEU A 15 -19.53 7.19 13.02
N LEU A 16 -19.74 7.60 14.28
CA LEU A 16 -18.71 8.26 15.08
C LEU A 16 -17.49 7.34 15.33
N ASP A 17 -17.73 6.06 15.62
CA ASP A 17 -16.66 5.05 15.76
C ASP A 17 -15.88 4.89 14.46
N SER A 18 -16.57 4.89 13.32
CA SER A 18 -15.93 4.81 12.01
C SER A 18 -15.03 6.02 11.74
N VAL A 19 -15.50 7.23 12.09
CA VAL A 19 -14.68 8.47 12.00
C VAL A 19 -13.46 8.35 12.91
N LEU A 20 -13.63 7.90 14.15
CA LEU A 20 -12.52 7.72 15.09
C LEU A 20 -11.47 6.73 14.57
N ILE A 21 -11.89 5.62 13.95
CA ILE A 21 -10.98 4.64 13.33
C ILE A 21 -10.16 5.28 12.21
N VAL A 22 -10.79 6.07 11.33
CA VAL A 22 -10.08 6.77 10.25
C VAL A 22 -9.04 7.75 10.81
N LEU A 23 -9.37 8.50 11.86
CA LEU A 23 -8.43 9.40 12.51
C LEU A 23 -7.25 8.64 13.16
N LYS A 24 -7.52 7.54 13.86
CA LYS A 24 -6.48 6.68 14.43
C LYS A 24 -5.55 6.11 13.35
N ASN A 25 -6.12 5.61 12.24
CA ASN A 25 -5.33 5.09 11.12
C ASN A 25 -4.44 6.17 10.50
N LYS A 26 -4.92 7.41 10.38
CA LYS A 26 -4.10 8.52 9.89
C LYS A 26 -2.93 8.83 10.82
N ILE A 27 -3.16 8.90 12.12
CA ILE A 27 -2.10 9.16 13.12
C ILE A 27 -1.07 8.02 13.11
N ALA A 28 -1.52 6.77 13.05
CA ALA A 28 -0.63 5.61 12.92
C ALA A 28 0.20 5.67 11.64
N ALA A 29 -0.42 6.01 10.50
CA ALA A 29 0.26 6.18 9.23
C ALA A 29 1.38 7.24 9.29
N GLU A 30 1.17 8.36 9.99
CA GLU A 30 2.22 9.38 10.19
C GLU A 30 3.44 8.83 10.95
N SER A 31 3.20 7.98 11.94
CA SER A 31 4.29 7.30 12.69
C SER A 31 5.02 6.28 11.82
N GLU A 32 4.28 5.46 11.07
CA GLU A 32 4.83 4.42 10.18
C GLU A 32 5.65 5.00 9.02
N ILE A 33 5.28 6.17 8.49
CA ILE A 33 6.07 6.85 7.46
C ILE A 33 7.43 7.28 8.01
N LYS A 34 7.50 7.67 9.29
CA LYS A 34 8.78 8.08 9.93
C LYS A 34 9.73 6.89 10.12
N SER A 35 9.20 5.68 10.34
CA SER A 35 9.99 4.46 10.47
C SER A 35 10.23 3.74 9.14
N GLY A 36 9.62 4.19 8.05
CA GLY A 36 9.81 3.63 6.72
C GLY A 36 11.24 3.79 6.19
N TYR A 37 11.65 2.85 5.34
CA TYR A 37 12.96 2.90 4.71
C TYR A 37 12.93 3.84 3.50
N ILE A 38 13.61 4.98 3.62
CA ILE A 38 13.69 6.02 2.59
C ILE A 38 14.95 5.86 1.75
N PHE A 39 14.81 5.98 0.44
CA PHE A 39 15.92 5.90 -0.52
C PHE A 39 15.58 6.62 -1.83
N ASN A 40 16.57 6.76 -2.70
CA ASN A 40 16.37 7.22 -4.07
C ASN A 40 16.38 6.03 -5.04
N SER A 41 15.50 6.08 -6.03
CA SER A 41 15.46 5.15 -7.16
C SER A 41 15.27 5.94 -8.47
N ARG A 42 15.21 5.26 -9.62
CA ARG A 42 14.79 5.88 -10.89
C ARG A 42 13.45 6.61 -10.80
N TYR A 43 12.61 6.22 -9.85
CA TYR A 43 11.30 6.81 -9.61
C TYR A 43 11.35 8.07 -8.74
N GLY A 44 12.53 8.51 -8.31
CA GLY A 44 12.73 9.65 -7.41
C GLY A 44 12.74 9.25 -5.93
N LYS A 45 12.26 10.16 -5.06
CA LYS A 45 12.20 9.94 -3.61
C LYS A 45 11.25 8.79 -3.30
N SER A 46 11.81 7.70 -2.78
CA SER A 46 11.14 6.41 -2.63
C SER A 46 11.07 6.00 -1.16
N ILE A 47 10.02 5.29 -0.80
CA ILE A 47 9.84 4.74 0.55
C ILE A 47 9.21 3.35 0.50
N VAL A 48 9.72 2.45 1.35
CA VAL A 48 9.16 1.12 1.62
C VAL A 48 8.82 1.03 3.10
N MET A 49 7.60 0.58 3.42
CA MET A 49 7.10 0.47 4.80
C MET A 49 6.52 -0.92 5.05
N GLU A 50 6.68 -1.43 6.27
CA GLU A 50 6.02 -2.67 6.72
C GLU A 50 4.79 -2.29 7.54
N THR A 51 3.61 -2.41 6.93
CA THR A 51 2.35 -2.02 7.56
C THR A 51 1.14 -2.69 6.91
N GLY A 52 0.14 -3.03 7.73
CA GLY A 52 -1.19 -3.42 7.27
C GLY A 52 -2.12 -2.23 7.02
N ASN A 53 -1.73 -1.02 7.43
CA ASN A 53 -2.49 0.20 7.26
C ASN A 53 -2.37 0.72 5.82
N GLY A 54 -3.49 0.69 5.09
CA GLY A 54 -3.53 1.13 3.69
C GLY A 54 -3.37 2.65 3.52
N ASP A 55 -3.73 3.44 4.54
CA ASP A 55 -3.69 4.90 4.46
C ASP A 55 -2.27 5.45 4.38
N THR A 56 -1.31 4.71 4.94
CA THR A 56 0.13 5.01 4.92
C THR A 56 0.66 5.20 3.51
N LEU A 57 0.19 4.40 2.55
CA LEU A 57 0.63 4.50 1.16
C LEU A 57 0.16 5.80 0.50
N LYS A 58 -1.08 6.22 0.75
CA LYS A 58 -1.66 7.47 0.21
C LYS A 58 -1.05 8.68 0.90
N LEU A 59 -0.85 8.60 2.20
CA LEU A 59 -0.27 9.69 2.99
C LEU A 59 1.18 9.93 2.60
N ALA A 60 1.98 8.88 2.42
CA ALA A 60 3.36 8.99 1.95
C ALA A 60 3.45 9.70 0.57
N GLN A 61 2.56 9.38 -0.38
CA GLN A 61 2.55 10.11 -1.67
C GLN A 61 2.27 11.60 -1.48
N LYS A 62 1.33 11.95 -0.60
CA LYS A 62 1.04 13.36 -0.26
C LYS A 62 2.20 14.06 0.44
N SER A 63 3.03 13.32 1.17
CA SER A 63 4.26 13.81 1.81
C SER A 63 5.45 13.97 0.85
N GLY A 64 5.23 13.83 -0.47
CA GLY A 64 6.22 14.11 -1.51
C GLY A 64 7.05 12.92 -1.96
N PHE A 65 6.68 11.69 -1.60
CA PHE A 65 7.30 10.48 -2.14
C PHE A 65 6.70 10.14 -3.50
N SER A 66 7.52 10.12 -4.55
CA SER A 66 7.10 9.81 -5.91
C SER A 66 6.90 8.30 -6.13
N PHE A 67 7.53 7.47 -5.31
CA PHE A 67 7.36 6.02 -5.25
C PHE A 67 7.08 5.58 -3.82
N THR A 68 6.02 4.81 -3.61
CA THR A 68 5.64 4.28 -2.30
C THR A 68 5.34 2.79 -2.41
N ALA A 69 5.85 2.02 -1.46
CA ALA A 69 5.58 0.59 -1.35
C ALA A 69 5.26 0.23 0.10
N ILE A 70 4.30 -0.67 0.27
CA ILE A 70 3.98 -1.28 1.56
C ILE A 70 3.96 -2.79 1.45
N LYS A 71 4.45 -3.46 2.50
CA LYS A 71 4.27 -4.89 2.72
C LYS A 71 3.48 -5.10 4.01
N ASP A 72 2.38 -5.83 3.93
CA ASP A 72 1.63 -6.21 5.13
C ASP A 72 2.39 -7.34 5.86
N PRO A 73 2.80 -7.13 7.12
CA PRO A 73 3.54 -8.15 7.87
C PRO A 73 2.69 -9.38 8.24
N ARG A 74 1.35 -9.25 8.24
CA ARG A 74 0.43 -10.35 8.57
C ARG A 74 0.00 -11.13 7.34
N LYS A 75 -0.35 -10.42 6.26
CA LYS A 75 -0.88 -11.03 5.02
C LYS A 75 0.19 -11.30 3.97
N GLY A 76 1.36 -10.67 4.09
CA GLY A 76 2.46 -10.78 3.13
C GLY A 76 2.20 -10.07 1.79
N ASN A 77 1.02 -9.47 1.59
CA ASN A 77 0.71 -8.76 0.36
C ASN A 77 1.53 -7.48 0.21
N ILE A 78 2.00 -7.22 -1.00
CA ILE A 78 2.76 -6.02 -1.34
C ILE A 78 1.91 -5.12 -2.23
N ARG A 79 1.94 -3.82 -1.96
CA ARG A 79 1.34 -2.79 -2.83
C ARG A 79 2.34 -1.70 -3.13
N ILE A 80 2.51 -1.40 -4.40
CA ILE A 80 3.43 -0.38 -4.90
C ILE A 80 2.61 0.61 -5.72
N LYS A 81 2.85 1.91 -5.49
CA LYS A 81 2.30 2.98 -6.32
C LYS A 81 3.33 4.04 -6.63
N THR A 82 3.13 4.71 -7.75
CA THR A 82 3.86 5.92 -8.13
C THR A 82 2.91 7.07 -8.35
N LEU A 83 3.46 8.28 -8.48
CA LEU A 83 2.71 9.38 -9.08
C LEU A 83 2.35 9.05 -10.53
N PRO A 84 1.19 9.50 -11.04
CA PRO A 84 0.71 9.18 -12.38
C PRO A 84 1.40 10.03 -13.46
N LEU A 85 2.72 9.91 -13.56
CA LEU A 85 3.55 10.59 -14.56
C LEU A 85 4.27 9.55 -15.41
N ALA A 86 4.36 9.76 -16.72
CA ALA A 86 4.94 8.79 -17.67
C ALA A 86 6.35 8.31 -17.29
N LYS A 87 7.19 9.18 -16.72
CA LYS A 87 8.53 8.82 -16.23
C LYS A 87 8.55 7.79 -15.09
N TYR A 88 7.41 7.56 -14.44
CA TYR A 88 7.24 6.63 -13.33
C TYR A 88 6.49 5.34 -13.72
N ASP A 89 6.69 4.88 -14.95
CA ASP A 89 6.18 3.60 -15.43
C ASP A 89 6.77 2.42 -14.62
N LEU A 90 5.90 1.64 -13.97
CA LEU A 90 6.24 0.45 -13.19
C LEU A 90 6.44 -0.81 -14.04
N MET A 91 6.23 -0.77 -15.36
CA MET A 91 6.41 -1.93 -16.25
C MET A 91 7.80 -2.58 -16.08
N PRO A 92 8.92 -1.82 -16.07
CA PRO A 92 10.24 -2.44 -15.90
C PRO A 92 10.44 -3.07 -14.52
N LEU A 93 9.85 -2.49 -13.47
CA LEU A 93 9.88 -3.09 -12.13
C LEU A 93 9.06 -4.37 -12.08
N TYR A 94 7.87 -4.36 -12.68
CA TYR A 94 7.00 -5.53 -12.79
C TYR A 94 7.71 -6.69 -13.48
N GLU A 95 8.32 -6.46 -14.65
CA GLU A 95 9.05 -7.48 -15.40
C GLU A 95 10.22 -8.10 -14.61
N ASN A 96 10.92 -7.30 -13.80
CA ASN A 96 11.97 -7.80 -12.92
C ASN A 96 11.42 -8.61 -11.74
N ILE A 97 10.33 -8.14 -11.13
CA ILE A 97 9.70 -8.82 -9.99
C ILE A 97 9.18 -10.20 -10.40
N ILE A 98 8.45 -10.33 -11.51
CA ILE A 98 7.87 -11.62 -11.91
C ILE A 98 8.93 -12.67 -12.29
N LYS A 99 10.13 -12.24 -12.69
CA LYS A 99 11.26 -13.15 -12.96
C LYS A 99 11.83 -13.74 -11.67
N ILE A 100 11.81 -12.97 -10.58
CA ILE A 100 12.37 -13.35 -9.27
C ILE A 100 11.30 -14.05 -8.42
N ASP A 101 10.11 -13.49 -8.34
CA ASP A 101 9.01 -13.93 -7.49
C ASP A 101 7.95 -14.69 -8.30
N LYS A 102 8.39 -15.80 -8.91
CA LYS A 102 7.63 -16.56 -9.93
C LYS A 102 6.32 -17.18 -9.42
N LYS A 103 6.21 -17.41 -8.11
CA LYS A 103 5.04 -18.09 -7.51
C LYS A 103 3.95 -17.12 -7.07
N ALA A 104 4.31 -15.86 -6.82
CA ALA A 104 3.37 -14.88 -6.31
C ALA A 104 2.46 -14.32 -7.41
N THR A 105 1.24 -13.97 -7.03
CA THR A 105 0.27 -13.37 -7.96
C THR A 105 0.48 -11.86 -8.01
N TRP A 106 1.23 -11.39 -9.01
CA TRP A 106 1.43 -9.97 -9.28
C TRP A 106 0.48 -9.47 -10.36
N TYR A 107 -0.03 -8.26 -10.17
CA TYR A 107 -0.90 -7.58 -11.13
C TYR A 107 -0.45 -6.14 -11.32
N LEU A 108 -0.01 -5.81 -12.54
CA LEU A 108 0.24 -4.44 -12.97
C LEU A 108 -1.07 -3.83 -13.48
N HIS A 109 -1.53 -2.77 -12.84
CA HIS A 109 -2.72 -2.05 -13.28
C HIS A 109 -2.48 -1.40 -14.66
N VAL A 110 -3.53 -1.25 -15.47
CA VAL A 110 -3.46 -0.67 -16.84
C VAL A 110 -2.84 0.73 -16.90
N SER A 111 -2.92 1.50 -15.80
CA SER A 111 -2.27 2.82 -15.70
C SER A 111 -0.75 2.74 -15.56
N ARG A 112 -0.18 1.55 -15.32
CA ARG A 112 1.24 1.29 -15.05
C ARG A 112 1.84 2.03 -13.85
N HIS A 113 0.99 2.61 -12.98
CA HIS A 113 1.39 3.32 -11.77
C HIS A 113 0.94 2.64 -10.48
N MET A 114 0.36 1.44 -10.58
CA MET A 114 0.02 0.60 -9.44
C MET A 114 0.41 -0.85 -9.75
N LEU A 115 1.21 -1.43 -8.86
CA LEU A 115 1.61 -2.83 -8.91
C LEU A 115 1.16 -3.50 -7.60
N LEU A 116 0.30 -4.50 -7.74
CA LEU A 116 -0.43 -5.12 -6.63
C LEU A 116 -0.08 -6.60 -6.54
N ASN A 117 0.27 -7.05 -5.36
CA ASN A 117 0.37 -8.46 -5.02
C ASN A 117 -0.69 -8.76 -3.95
N GLY A 118 -1.92 -9.03 -4.39
CA GLY A 118 -3.05 -9.31 -3.51
C GLY A 118 -4.27 -8.45 -3.83
N SER A 119 -5.45 -9.07 -3.74
CA SER A 119 -6.74 -8.46 -4.05
C SER A 119 -7.82 -9.10 -3.20
N SER A 120 -8.76 -8.29 -2.69
CA SER A 120 -9.97 -8.82 -2.05
C SER A 120 -10.89 -9.57 -3.02
N ARG A 121 -10.68 -9.40 -4.34
CA ARG A 121 -11.49 -10.01 -5.40
C ARG A 121 -10.91 -11.31 -5.94
N ASN A 122 -9.68 -11.68 -5.58
CA ASN A 122 -9.07 -12.95 -5.96
C ASN A 122 -8.77 -13.78 -4.71
N PRO A 123 -9.63 -14.75 -4.35
CA PRO A 123 -9.42 -15.58 -3.15
C PRO A 123 -8.21 -16.51 -3.28
N ASN A 124 -7.75 -16.81 -4.49
CA ASN A 124 -6.61 -17.69 -4.75
C ASN A 124 -5.29 -16.93 -4.94
N PHE A 125 -5.21 -15.66 -4.52
CA PHE A 125 -3.98 -14.89 -4.67
C PHE A 125 -2.85 -15.48 -3.82
N ILE A 126 -1.64 -15.50 -4.37
CA ILE A 126 -0.44 -15.95 -3.66
C ILE A 126 0.37 -14.71 -3.23
N PRO A 127 0.52 -14.43 -1.92
CA PRO A 127 1.34 -13.34 -1.43
C PRO A 127 2.82 -13.57 -1.76
N SER A 128 3.54 -12.47 -1.98
CA SER A 128 4.96 -12.45 -2.28
C SER A 128 5.78 -12.96 -1.11
N SER A 129 6.77 -13.80 -1.40
CA SER A 129 7.79 -14.19 -0.41
C SER A 129 8.90 -13.16 -0.26
N LEU A 130 8.92 -12.10 -1.07
CA LEU A 130 9.97 -11.08 -1.03
C LEU A 130 9.98 -10.35 0.32
N THR A 131 11.15 -10.29 0.97
CA THR A 131 11.35 -9.41 2.13
C THR A 131 11.41 -7.95 1.69
N SER A 132 11.18 -7.02 2.62
CA SER A 132 11.31 -5.58 2.32
C SER A 132 12.71 -5.24 1.81
N ALA A 133 13.76 -5.86 2.37
CA ALA A 133 15.13 -5.71 1.90
C ALA A 133 15.34 -6.21 0.46
N GLN A 134 14.80 -7.39 0.11
CA GLN A 134 14.85 -7.90 -1.25
C GLN A 134 14.09 -7.00 -2.23
N LEU A 135 12.91 -6.52 -1.84
CA LEU A 135 12.12 -5.59 -2.64
C LEU A 135 12.90 -4.30 -2.91
N ILE A 136 13.52 -3.71 -1.88
CA ILE A 136 14.37 -2.52 -2.02
C ILE A 136 15.54 -2.80 -2.98
N ALA A 137 16.20 -3.95 -2.86
CA ALA A 137 17.31 -4.33 -3.72
C ALA A 137 16.88 -4.49 -5.18
N ILE A 138 15.67 -5.01 -5.44
CA ILE A 138 15.10 -5.09 -6.79
C ILE A 138 14.83 -3.67 -7.31
N ILE A 139 14.16 -2.81 -6.52
CA ILE A 139 13.81 -1.44 -6.94
C ILE A 139 15.05 -0.63 -7.29
N LYS A 140 16.15 -0.77 -6.53
CA LYS A 140 17.41 -0.06 -6.78
C LYS A 140 18.15 -0.50 -8.05
N LYS A 141 17.81 -1.66 -8.64
CA LYS A 141 18.45 -2.20 -9.85
C LYS A 141 17.76 -1.81 -11.15
N VAL A 142 16.55 -1.24 -11.07
CA VAL A 142 15.72 -0.84 -12.22
C VAL A 142 15.95 0.62 -12.55
#